data_AF-A0AAV3Z7V1-F1
#
_entry.id   AF-A0AAV3Z7V1-F1
#
_cell.length_a   1.000
_cell.length_b   1.000
_cell.length_c   1.000
_cell.angle_alpha   90.00
_cell.angle_beta   90.00
_cell.angle_gamma   90.00
#
_symmetry.space_group_name_H-M   'P 1'
#
loop_
_entity.id
_entity.type
_entity.pdbx_description
1 polymer ?
#
loop_
_entity_poly.entity_id
_entity_poly.type
_entity_poly.pdbx_seq_one_letter_code
_entity_poly.pdbx_strand_id
1 'polypeptide(L)'
;MRKSIRPEISPKQFGFMPDKGTSNAIFTVSMLMERCIEMQKDLQFCFIDYSKAFDKVRRLELFRMLEKLDIDGKDLRVIRNLYWDQTASVRIEREHNDFKPIKRGVRQG
;
A
#
# COMPACT_ATOMS: atom_id res chain seq x y z
N MET A 1 11.82 10.74 -5.86
CA MET A 1 10.84 9.86 -5.19
C MET A 1 11.39 8.95 -4.07
N ARG A 2 12.16 7.88 -4.35
CA ARG A 2 12.54 6.87 -3.31
C ARG A 2 13.32 7.44 -2.12
N LYS A 3 14.20 8.42 -2.34
CA LYS A 3 14.98 9.08 -1.28
C LYS A 3 14.10 9.86 -0.30
N SER A 4 13.00 10.44 -0.77
CA SER A 4 12.07 11.21 0.07
C SER A 4 11.09 10.30 0.82
N ILE A 5 10.67 9.18 0.23
CA ILE A 5 9.68 8.27 0.85
C ILE A 5 10.32 7.32 1.87
N ARG A 6 11.51 6.78 1.59
CA ARG A 6 12.13 5.74 2.45
C ARG A 6 12.31 6.17 3.91
N PRO A 7 12.74 7.41 4.24
CA PRO A 7 12.88 7.86 5.62
C PRO A 7 11.57 7.84 6.42
N GLU A 8 10.43 7.98 5.74
CA GLU A 8 9.10 8.02 6.35
C GLU A 8 8.50 6.63 6.59
N ILE A 9 9.10 5.59 6.02
CA ILE A 9 8.63 4.21 6.18
C ILE A 9 9.17 3.63 7.48
N SER A 10 8.27 3.15 8.32
CA SER A 10 8.64 2.47 9.57
C SER A 10 9.63 1.31 9.32
N PRO A 11 10.68 1.17 10.16
CA PRO A 11 11.56 -0.01 10.13
C PRO A 11 10.82 -1.34 10.30
N LYS A 12 9.60 -1.32 10.86
CA LYS A 12 8.73 -2.49 11.03
C LYS A 12 7.88 -2.82 9.79
N GLN A 13 8.00 -2.05 8.70
CA GLN A 13 7.40 -2.40 7.42
C GLN A 13 8.23 -3.48 6.73
N PHE A 14 7.59 -4.60 6.41
CA PHE A 14 8.21 -5.73 5.71
C PHE A 14 7.68 -5.91 4.29
N GLY A 15 6.46 -5.44 4.00
CA GLY A 15 5.86 -5.54 2.67
C GLY A 15 6.46 -4.55 1.68
N PHE A 16 6.72 -5.00 0.45
CA PHE A 16 7.24 -4.18 -0.66
C PHE A 16 8.55 -3.41 -0.36
N MET A 17 9.32 -3.90 0.62
CA MET A 17 10.62 -3.32 0.99
C MET A 17 11.76 -4.16 0.42
N PRO A 18 12.83 -3.54 -0.08
CA PRO A 18 14.03 -4.29 -0.45
C PRO A 18 14.58 -5.01 0.78
N ASP A 19 15.11 -6.22 0.57
CA ASP A 19 15.80 -7.01 1.59
C ASP A 19 14.95 -7.40 2.81
N LYS A 20 13.63 -7.21 2.72
CA LYS A 20 12.64 -7.64 3.71
C LYS A 20 11.53 -8.42 3.02
N GLY A 21 11.04 -9.44 3.71
CA GLY A 21 9.89 -10.20 3.25
C GLY A 21 9.08 -10.78 4.40
N THR A 22 8.07 -11.56 4.04
CA THR A 22 7.18 -12.22 4.99
C THR A 22 7.93 -13.14 5.95
N SER A 23 9.01 -13.79 5.50
CA SER A 23 9.87 -14.62 6.36
C SER A 23 10.47 -13.83 7.52
N ASN A 24 10.94 -12.59 7.30
CA ASN A 24 11.46 -11.74 8.37
C ASN A 24 10.36 -11.31 9.36
N ALA A 25 9.16 -11.02 8.85
CA ALA A 25 8.02 -10.66 9.69
C ALA A 25 7.58 -11.84 10.57
N ILE A 26 7.47 -13.03 9.99
CA ILE A 26 7.15 -14.28 10.72
C ILE A 26 8.20 -14.53 11.79
N PHE A 27 9.49 -14.48 11.43
CA PHE A 27 10.58 -14.67 12.39
C PHE A 27 10.50 -13.68 13.56
N THR A 28 10.23 -12.40 13.28
CA THR A 28 10.09 -11.37 14.32
C THR A 28 8.94 -11.69 15.28
N VAL A 29 7.80 -12.15 14.76
CA VAL A 29 6.64 -12.54 15.57
C VAL A 29 6.94 -13.80 16.37
N SER A 30 7.57 -14.83 15.78
CA SER A 30 7.95 -16.06 16.48
C SER A 30 8.89 -15.77 17.65
N MET A 31 9.94 -14.96 17.44
CA MET A 31 10.86 -14.55 18.50
C MET A 31 10.16 -13.80 19.63
N LEU A 32 9.19 -12.94 19.31
CA LEU A 32 8.40 -12.25 20.33
C LEU A 32 7.55 -13.23 21.15
N MET A 33 6.91 -14.20 20.49
CA MET A 33 6.12 -15.25 21.15
C MET A 33 6.99 -16.08 22.10
N GLU A 34 8.13 -16.58 21.62
CA GLU A 34 9.08 -17.35 22.41
C GLU A 34 9.53 -16.56 23.65
N ARG A 35 9.87 -15.28 23.47
CA ARG A 35 10.31 -14.44 24.58
C ARG A 35 9.22 -14.18 25.61
N CYS A 36 7.97 -13.98 25.18
CA CYS A 36 6.84 -13.82 26.10
C CYS A 36 6.59 -15.09 26.91
N ILE A 37 6.72 -16.27 26.29
CA ILE A 37 6.60 -17.57 26.97
C ILE A 37 7.70 -17.72 28.03
N GLU A 38 8.96 -17.46 27.67
CA GLU A 38 10.11 -17.52 28.61
C GLU A 38 9.91 -16.60 29.82
N MET A 39 9.33 -15.42 29.60
CA MET A 39 9.13 -14.41 30.64
C MET A 39 7.81 -14.56 31.39
N GLN A 40 7.01 -15.60 31.10
CA GLN A 40 5.66 -15.81 31.65
C GLN A 40 4.78 -14.56 31.50
N LYS A 41 4.80 -13.95 30.32
CA LYS A 41 3.96 -12.80 29.95
C LYS A 41 2.90 -13.22 28.95
N ASP A 42 1.68 -12.76 29.19
CA ASP A 42 0.60 -12.91 28.23
C ASP A 42 0.87 -12.07 26.98
N LEU A 43 0.59 -12.65 25.81
CA LEU A 43 0.73 -12.00 24.52
C LEU A 43 -0.57 -12.20 23.72
N GLN A 44 -1.11 -11.11 23.17
CA GLN A 44 -2.29 -11.13 22.31
C GLN A 44 -1.96 -10.45 20.98
N PHE A 45 -2.40 -11.06 19.88
CA PHE A 45 -2.25 -10.49 18.55
C PHE A 45 -3.59 -9.95 18.04
N CYS A 46 -3.57 -8.75 17.47
CA CYS A 46 -4.66 -8.19 16.71
C CYS A 46 -4.23 -8.10 15.24
N PHE A 47 -4.86 -8.90 14.39
CA PHE A 47 -4.62 -8.87 12.94
C PHE A 47 -5.67 -8.00 12.26
N ILE A 48 -5.21 -6.98 11.53
CA ILE A 48 -6.08 -6.04 10.81
C ILE A 48 -5.78 -6.19 9.32
N ASP A 49 -6.82 -6.49 8.55
CA ASP A 49 -6.75 -6.51 7.09
C ASP A 49 -7.72 -5.50 6.46
N TYR A 50 -7.25 -4.81 5.42
CA TYR A 50 -8.04 -3.79 4.73
C TYR A 50 -8.75 -4.38 3.51
N SER A 51 -10.08 -4.43 3.57
CA SER A 51 -10.90 -4.86 2.42
C SER A 51 -10.64 -4.01 1.17
N LYS A 52 -10.16 -4.64 0.09
CA LYS A 52 -9.83 -3.99 -1.19
C LYS A 52 -8.90 -2.78 -1.02
N ALA A 53 -7.81 -2.97 -0.27
CA ALA A 53 -6.89 -1.90 0.15
C ALA A 53 -6.46 -0.97 -1.00
N PHE A 54 -6.14 -1.53 -2.17
CA PHE A 54 -5.69 -0.77 -3.32
C PHE A 54 -6.83 -0.10 -4.09
N ASP A 55 -8.01 -0.70 -4.18
CA ASP A 55 -9.17 -0.12 -4.89
C ASP A 55 -9.82 1.03 -4.11
N LYS A 56 -9.68 1.04 -2.79
CA LYS A 56 -10.33 2.02 -1.91
C LYS A 56 -9.50 3.28 -1.66
N VAL A 57 -8.27 3.36 -2.16
CA VAL A 57 -7.40 4.53 -1.97
C VAL A 57 -8.06 5.81 -2.47
N ARG A 58 -8.09 6.85 -1.63
CA ARG A 58 -8.57 8.19 -2.03
C ARG A 58 -7.43 8.94 -2.72
N ARG A 59 -7.51 9.09 -4.05
CA ARG A 59 -6.46 9.70 -4.88
C ARG A 59 -6.07 11.12 -4.45
N LEU A 60 -7.05 11.93 -4.04
CA LEU A 60 -6.78 13.28 -3.54
C LEU A 60 -5.88 13.25 -2.30
N GLU A 61 -6.14 12.35 -1.35
CA GLU A 61 -5.33 12.23 -0.14
C GLU A 61 -3.96 11.63 -0.45
N LEU A 62 -3.87 10.70 -1.39
CA LEU A 62 -2.60 10.18 -1.90
C LEU A 62 -1.74 11.32 -2.48
N PHE A 63 -2.30 12.17 -3.33
CA PHE A 63 -1.55 13.28 -3.93
C PHE A 63 -1.12 14.32 -2.89
N ARG A 64 -2.00 14.67 -1.95
CA ARG A 64 -1.65 15.57 -0.83
C ARG A 64 -0.52 15.00 0.02
N MET A 65 -0.51 13.69 0.28
CA MET A 65 0.57 13.03 1.00
C MET A 65 1.89 13.12 0.22
N LEU A 66 1.87 12.83 -1.07
CA LEU A 66 3.08 12.91 -1.91
C LEU A 66 3.60 14.34 -2.04
N GLU A 67 2.73 15.35 -2.08
CA GLU A 67 3.14 16.77 -2.02
C GLU A 67 3.79 17.12 -0.68
N LYS A 68 3.24 16.66 0.44
CA LYS A 68 3.84 16.87 1.78
C LYS A 68 5.21 16.22 1.93
N LEU A 69 5.47 15.14 1.20
CA LEU A 69 6.77 14.46 1.17
C LEU A 69 7.77 15.10 0.20
N ASP A 70 7.46 16.29 -0.33
CA ASP A 70 8.30 17.04 -1.25
C ASP A 70 8.80 16.19 -2.43
N ILE A 71 7.87 15.41 -3.01
CA ILE A 71 8.15 14.67 -4.23
C ILE A 71 8.25 15.66 -5.39
N ASP A 72 9.29 15.51 -6.20
CA ASP A 72 9.55 16.37 -7.37
C ASP A 72 8.29 16.60 -8.22
N GLY A 73 8.07 17.86 -8.61
CA GLY A 73 6.86 18.25 -9.34
C GLY A 73 6.66 17.52 -10.66
N LYS A 74 7.74 17.09 -11.34
CA LYS A 74 7.64 16.28 -12.57
C LYS A 74 7.14 14.88 -12.25
N ASP A 75 7.69 14.24 -11.22
CA ASP A 75 7.26 12.92 -10.74
C ASP A 75 5.77 12.95 -10.35
N LEU A 76 5.36 13.94 -9.55
CA LEU A 76 3.96 14.13 -9.15
C LEU A 76 3.03 14.32 -10.34
N ARG A 77 3.45 15.09 -11.35
CA ARG A 77 2.66 15.30 -12.58
C ARG A 77 2.47 14.00 -13.35
N VAL A 78 3.50 13.18 -13.49
CA VAL A 78 3.38 11.86 -14.14
C VAL A 78 2.38 10.98 -13.38
N ILE A 79 2.47 10.92 -12.05
CA ILE A 79 1.55 10.14 -11.23
C ILE A 79 0.11 10.66 -11.37
N ARG A 80 -0.12 11.97 -11.33
CA ARG A 80 -1.46 12.55 -11.50
C ARG A 80 -2.05 12.21 -12.86
N ASN A 81 -1.26 12.33 -13.91
CA ASN A 81 -1.69 12.02 -15.28
C ASN A 81 -2.07 10.55 -15.46
N LEU A 82 -1.45 9.62 -14.73
CA LEU A 82 -1.83 8.19 -14.74
C LEU A 82 -3.30 7.96 -14.34
N TYR A 83 -3.84 8.86 -13.52
CA TYR A 83 -5.19 8.79 -12.96
C TYR A 83 -6.15 9.84 -13.52
N TRP A 84 -5.67 10.73 -14.40
CA TRP A 84 -6.47 11.78 -15.02
C TRP A 84 -7.51 11.17 -15.97
N ASP A 85 -8.77 11.54 -15.76
CA ASP A 85 -9.93 11.10 -16.55
C ASP A 85 -9.96 9.58 -16.85
N GLN A 86 -9.54 8.78 -15.87
CA GLN A 86 -9.43 7.34 -16.06
C GLN A 86 -10.82 6.71 -16.10
N THR A 87 -11.10 5.92 -17.14
CA THR A 87 -12.29 5.08 -17.25
C THR A 87 -11.94 3.60 -17.32
N ALA A 88 -12.86 2.73 -16.90
CA ALA A 88 -12.77 1.29 -17.10
C ALA A 88 -14.11 0.71 -17.54
N SER A 89 -14.05 -0.36 -18.33
CA SER A 89 -15.17 -1.24 -18.63
C SER A 89 -14.84 -2.65 -18.13
N VAL A 90 -15.88 -3.40 -17.75
CA VAL A 90 -15.76 -4.82 -17.39
C VAL A 90 -16.09 -5.64 -18.62
N ARG A 91 -15.17 -6.51 -19.01
CA ARG A 91 -15.37 -7.49 -20.08
C ARG A 91 -15.72 -8.85 -19.51
N ILE A 92 -16.80 -9.45 -20.00
CA ILE A 92 -17.21 -10.81 -19.68
C ILE A 92 -17.29 -11.55 -21.02
N GLU A 93 -16.43 -12.57 -21.20
CA GLU A 93 -16.27 -13.29 -22.47
C GLU A 93 -15.94 -12.35 -23.66
N ARG A 94 -16.91 -12.17 -24.59
CA ARG A 94 -16.81 -11.29 -25.76
C ARG A 94 -17.55 -9.97 -25.59
N GLU A 95 -18.30 -9.81 -24.51
CA GLU A 95 -19.10 -8.63 -24.23
C GLU A 95 -18.38 -7.68 -23.27
N HIS A 96 -18.64 -6.39 -23.42
CA HIS A 96 -18.14 -5.35 -22.54
C HIS A 96 -19.26 -4.39 -22.18
N ASN A 97 -19.22 -3.89 -20.95
CA ASN A 97 -20.15 -2.86 -20.50
C ASN A 97 -19.68 -1.46 -20.96
N ASP A 98 -20.51 -0.45 -20.72
CA ASP A 98 -20.11 0.93 -20.91
C ASP A 98 -18.90 1.29 -20.03
N PHE A 99 -18.05 2.17 -20.56
CA PHE A 99 -16.94 2.74 -19.81
C PHE A 99 -17.47 3.61 -18.67
N LYS A 100 -16.96 3.36 -17.47
CA LYS A 100 -17.30 4.12 -16.26
C LYS A 100 -16.06 4.82 -15.70
N PRO A 101 -16.19 6.06 -15.18
CA PRO A 101 -15.08 6.77 -14.58
C PRO A 101 -14.61 6.09 -13.29
N ILE A 102 -13.30 5.93 -13.14
CA ILE A 102 -12.65 5.39 -11.96
C ILE A 102 -12.32 6.53 -11.00
N LYS A 103 -13.03 6.59 -9.87
CA LYS A 103 -12.91 7.69 -8.90
C LYS A 103 -12.02 7.39 -7.70
N ARG A 104 -11.66 6.12 -7.48
CA ARG A 104 -10.85 5.65 -6.34
C ARG A 104 -9.90 4.55 -6.76
N GLY A 105 -8.93 4.31 -5.90
CA GLY A 105 -7.96 3.25 -6.03
C GLY A 105 -6.73 3.62 -6.83
N VAL A 106 -5.72 2.77 -6.70
CA VAL A 106 -4.49 2.78 -7.47
C VAL A 106 -4.49 1.62 -8.46
N ARG A 107 -3.70 1.72 -9.54
CA ARG A 107 -3.55 0.61 -10.49
C ARG A 107 -2.82 -0.56 -9.80
N GLN A 108 -3.32 -1.77 -10.00
CA GLN A 108 -2.71 -3.00 -9.50
C GLN A 108 -2.11 -3.77 -10.68
N GLY A 109 -0.78 -3.90 -10.72
CA GLY A 109 -0.08 -4.60 -11.82
C GLY A 109 0.09 -3.74 -13.06
#